data_AF-A0A7W9Q7K2-F1
#
_entry.id   AF-A0A7W9Q7K2-F1
#
_cell.length_a   1.000
_cell.length_b   1.000
_cell.length_c   1.000
_cell.angle_alpha   90.00
_cell.angle_beta   90.00
_cell.angle_gamma   90.00
#
_symmetry.space_group_name_H-M   'P 1'
#
loop_
_entity.id
_entity.type
_entity.pdbx_description
1 polymer ?
#
loop_
_entity_poly.entity_id
_entity_poly.type
_entity_poly.pdbx_seq_one_letter_code
_entity_poly.pdbx_strand_id
1 'polypeptide(L)' 'MVAVCSGAITDVEVCPVVEIDKIIGKRIEKGRRRKGLLQHELGAAVSRSESWVGQVERGGAHGPHVRADC' A
#
# COMPACT_ATOMS: atom_id res chain seq x y z
N MET A 1 -19.95 -38.75 15.44
CA MET A 1 -19.08 -38.49 14.28
C MET A 1 -19.08 -37.00 14.05
N VAL A 2 -17.95 -36.33 14.29
CA VAL A 2 -17.84 -34.86 14.23
C VAL A 2 -17.01 -34.48 13.01
N ALA A 3 -17.33 -33.29 12.46
CA ALA A 3 -16.58 -32.49 11.51
C ALA A 3 -16.81 -32.80 10.02
N VAL A 4 -17.78 -32.09 9.44
CA VAL A 4 -17.65 -31.58 8.07
C VAL A 4 -17.42 -30.08 8.19
N CYS A 5 -16.16 -29.67 8.21
CA CYS A 5 -15.79 -28.28 7.93
C CYS A 5 -15.30 -28.21 6.49
N SER A 6 -16.22 -28.35 5.53
CA SER A 6 -15.94 -27.98 4.13
C SER A 6 -16.11 -26.48 3.97
N GLY A 7 -15.19 -25.72 4.56
CA GLY A 7 -14.99 -24.32 4.25
C GLY A 7 -14.10 -24.22 3.02
N ALA A 8 -14.68 -24.34 1.83
CA ALA A 8 -14.01 -23.92 0.61
C ALA A 8 -13.93 -22.38 0.63
N ILE A 9 -12.80 -21.84 1.10
CA ILE A 9 -12.48 -20.44 0.86
C ILE A 9 -12.02 -20.37 -0.59
N THR A 10 -12.97 -20.01 -1.45
CA THR A 10 -12.76 -19.70 -2.86
C THR A 10 -11.68 -18.61 -2.99
N ASP A 11 -10.64 -18.94 -3.75
CA ASP A 11 -9.86 -18.08 -4.63
C ASP A 11 -9.79 -16.59 -4.25
N VAL A 12 -8.85 -16.27 -3.34
CA VAL A 12 -8.38 -14.90 -3.15
C VAL A 12 -7.19 -14.68 -4.09
N GLU A 13 -7.46 -14.52 -5.39
CA GLU A 13 -6.50 -13.84 -6.28
C GLU A 13 -6.55 -12.34 -5.97
N VAL A 14 -5.91 -11.96 -4.88
CA VAL A 14 -5.44 -10.58 -4.68
C VAL A 14 -4.06 -10.54 -5.31
N CYS A 15 -3.87 -9.73 -6.36
CA CYS A 15 -2.54 -9.46 -6.89
C CYS A 15 -1.63 -9.05 -5.71
N PRO A 16 -0.62 -9.86 -5.34
CA PRO A 16 0.14 -9.68 -4.10
C PRO A 16 0.85 -8.32 -4.05
N VAL A 17 1.05 -7.70 -5.21
CA VAL A 17 1.65 -6.37 -5.39
C VAL A 17 0.85 -5.28 -4.66
N VAL A 18 -0.49 -5.30 -4.73
CA VAL A 18 -1.34 -4.27 -4.12
C VAL A 18 -1.31 -4.35 -2.58
N GLU A 19 -1.16 -5.56 -2.04
CA GLU A 19 -1.05 -5.76 -0.60
C GLU A 19 0.33 -5.34 -0.07
N ILE A 20 1.39 -5.64 -0.82
CA ILE A 20 2.76 -5.21 -0.50
C ILE A 20 2.86 -3.67 -0.49
N ASP A 21 2.28 -2.98 -1.48
CA ASP A 21 2.32 -1.52 -1.57
C ASP A 21 1.63 -0.85 -0.37
N LYS A 22 0.53 -1.42 0.12
CA LYS A 22 -0.14 -0.95 1.34
C LYS A 22 0.71 -1.15 2.59
N ILE A 23 1.43 -2.28 2.69
CA ILE A 23 2.33 -2.55 3.81
C ILE A 23 3.49 -1.56 3.81
N ILE A 24 4.08 -1.30 2.64
CA ILE A 24 5.17 -0.33 2.46
C ILE A 24 4.67 1.08 2.80
N GLY A 25 3.52 1.50 2.26
CA GLY A 25 2.91 2.80 2.55
C GLY A 25 2.73 3.06 4.05
N LYS A 26 2.21 2.07 4.79
CA LYS A 26 2.08 2.13 6.26
C LYS A 26 3.42 2.26 6.98
N ARG A 27 4.48 1.59 6.49
CA ARG A 27 5.82 1.71 7.08
C ARG A 27 6.42 3.09 6.85
N ILE A 28 6.22 3.65 5.66
CA ILE A 28 6.65 5.01 5.31
C ILE A 28 5.93 6.03 6.20
N GLU A 29 4.61 5.93 6.34
CA GLU A 29 3.83 6.80 7.23
C GLU A 29 4.34 6.73 8.67
N LYS A 30 4.55 5.51 9.19
CA LYS A 30 5.05 5.30 10.55
C LYS A 30 6.46 5.89 10.73
N GLY A 31 7.34 5.71 9.75
CA GLY A 31 8.69 6.27 9.76
C GLY A 31 8.67 7.79 9.74
N ARG A 32 7.81 8.39 8.91
CA ARG A 32 7.60 9.84 8.82
C ARG A 32 7.13 10.41 10.15
N ARG A 33 6.07 9.85 10.73
CA ARG A 33 5.50 10.29 12.02
C ARG A 33 6.51 10.16 13.16
N ARG A 34 7.32 9.11 13.20
CA ARG A 34 8.39 8.93 14.20
C ARG A 34 9.47 10.02 14.13
N LYS A 35 9.72 10.55 12.93
CA LYS A 35 10.65 11.66 12.71
C LYS A 35 10.00 13.04 12.90
N GLY A 36 8.71 13.09 13.23
CA GLY A 36 7.95 14.33 13.37
C GLY A 36 7.71 15.07 12.05
N LEU A 37 7.94 14.41 10.91
CA LEU A 37 7.84 15.04 9.60
C LEU A 37 6.39 15.13 9.11
N LEU A 38 6.03 16.23 8.49
CA LEU A 38 4.80 16.41 7.71
C LEU A 38 4.97 15.79 6.32
N GLN A 39 3.85 15.55 5.62
CA GLN A 39 3.90 14.92 4.29
C GLN A 39 4.65 15.79 3.27
N HIS A 40 4.46 17.12 3.31
CA HIS A 40 5.21 18.05 2.45
C HIS A 40 6.71 18.07 2.76
N GLU A 41 7.12 17.93 4.03
CA GLU A 41 8.53 17.91 4.41
C GLU A 41 9.22 16.63 3.94
N LEU A 42 8.54 15.47 4.07
CA LEU A 42 9.03 14.23 3.49
C LEU A 42 9.09 14.34 1.96
N GLY A 43 8.07 14.91 1.33
CA GLY A 43 8.03 15.13 -0.11
C GLY A 43 9.20 15.97 -0.59
N ALA A 44 9.47 17.11 0.07
CA ALA A 44 10.61 17.96 -0.22
C ALA A 44 11.95 17.20 -0.08
N ALA A 45 12.10 16.38 0.96
CA ALA A 45 13.31 15.58 1.18
C ALA A 45 13.57 14.52 0.11
N VAL A 46 12.53 14.05 -0.60
CA VAL A 46 12.64 13.05 -1.69
C VAL A 46 12.33 13.63 -3.07
N SER A 47 12.28 14.96 -3.21
CA SER A 47 11.94 15.66 -4.45
C SER A 47 10.60 15.22 -5.07
N ARG A 48 9.59 15.04 -4.22
CA ARG A 48 8.21 14.68 -4.62
C ARG A 48 7.19 15.63 -4.01
N SER A 49 6.01 15.69 -4.62
CA SER A 49 4.91 16.48 -4.07
C SER A 49 4.33 15.80 -2.82
N GLU A 50 3.73 16.61 -1.95
CA GLU A 50 2.94 16.12 -0.82
C GLU A 50 1.84 15.14 -1.25
N SER A 51 1.17 15.43 -2.37
CA SER A 51 0.14 14.57 -2.95
C SER A 51 0.67 13.19 -3.34
N TRP A 52 1.89 13.12 -3.87
CA TRP A 52 2.56 11.86 -4.20
C TRP A 52 2.88 11.06 -2.93
N VAL A 53 3.35 11.73 -1.87
CA VAL A 53 3.60 11.08 -0.57
C VAL A 53 2.30 10.50 0.00
N GLY A 54 1.21 11.25 -0.02
CA GLY A 54 -0.09 10.74 0.42
C GLY A 54 -0.58 9.55 -0.42
N GLN A 55 -0.31 9.56 -1.73
CA GLN A 55 -0.63 8.43 -2.62
C GLN A 55 0.18 7.18 -2.27
N VAL A 56 1.47 7.33 -1.97
CA VAL A 56 2.36 6.24 -1.53
C VAL A 56 1.93 5.68 -0.17
N GLU A 57 1.60 6.53 0.80
CA GLU A 57 1.14 6.09 2.12
C GLU A 57 -0.15 5.25 2.05
N ARG A 58 -1.00 5.49 1.04
CA ARG A 58 -2.21 4.70 0.78
C ARG A 58 -1.97 3.43 -0.06
N GLY A 59 -0.75 3.19 -0.52
CA GLY A 59 -0.40 2.05 -1.37
C GLY A 59 -0.67 2.26 -2.86
N GLY A 60 -0.76 3.52 -3.32
CA GLY A 60 -0.97 3.87 -4.73
C GLY A 60 0.30 4.33 -5.45
N ALA A 61 1.49 4.00 -4.94
CA ALA A 61 2.77 4.54 -5.44
C ALA A 61 3.13 4.17 -6.89
N HIS A 62 2.34 3.31 -7.54
CA HIS A 62 2.38 3.20 -8.99
C HIS A 62 1.72 4.42 -9.60
N GLY A 63 2.46 5.15 -10.44
CA GLY A 63 1.84 6.02 -11.45
C GLY A 63 0.88 5.20 -12.33
N PRO A 64 0.28 5.79 -13.39
CA PRO A 64 -0.53 5.02 -14.33
C PRO A 64 0.36 4.03 -15.10
N HIS A 65 0.79 2.95 -14.45
CA HIS A 65 1.08 1.70 -15.11
C HIS A 65 -0.27 1.24 -15.61
N VAL A 66 -0.49 1.52 -16.90
CA VAL A 66 -1.26 0.74 -17.86
C VAL A 66 -2.02 -0.40 -17.19
N ARG A 67 -3.35 -0.35 -17.31
CA ARG A 67 -4.24 -1.50 -17.12
C ARG A 67 -3.52 -2.74 -17.67
N ALA A 68 -2.95 -3.56 -16.80
CA ALA A 68 -2.79 -4.96 -17.10
C ALA A 68 -4.19 -5.49 -16.89
N ASP A 69 -4.86 -5.71 -18.00
CA ASP A 69 -6.17 -6.32 -18.06
C ASP A 69 -6.16 -7.56 -17.16
N CYS A 70 -7.06 -7.57 -16.18
CA CYS A 70 -7.60 -8.81 -15.65
C CYS A 70 -8.78 -9.20 -16.53
#